data_AF-A0A2A5YEB2-F1
#
_entry.id   AF-A0A2A5YEB2-F1
#
_cell.length_a   1.000
_cell.length_b   1.000
_cell.length_c   1.000
_cell.angle_alpha   90.00
_cell.angle_beta   90.00
_cell.angle_gamma   90.00
#
_symmetry.space_group_name_H-M   'P 1'
#
loop_
_entity.id
_entity.type
_entity.pdbx_description
1 polymer ?
#
loop_
_entity_poly.entity_id
_entity_poly.type
_entity_poly.pdbx_seq_one_letter_code
_entity_poly.pdbx_strand_id
1 'polypeptide(L)'
;MKNIDFEKMLRYLMIFAILVFLTLLSIVNFFPDFAYDFYDLNPGSEHGQNNFITYPSAFYLFSIYICFRYLGSNDLKYIDTLIIFCILIAFMRTVGIITSGLYITPFTILAFIPEYLGGPILIYIKKMVERQSN
;
A
#
# COMPACT_ATOMS: atom_id res chain seq x y z
N MET A 1 -9.93 -23.85 -19.08
CA MET A 1 -9.88 -22.63 -18.25
C MET A 1 -9.77 -21.43 -19.19
N LYS A 2 -10.57 -20.38 -18.99
CA LYS A 2 -10.47 -19.14 -19.79
C LYS A 2 -9.06 -18.56 -19.56
N ASN A 3 -8.32 -18.22 -20.62
CA ASN A 3 -7.03 -17.54 -20.47
C ASN A 3 -7.27 -16.23 -19.71
N ILE A 4 -6.75 -16.14 -18.50
CA ILE A 4 -6.83 -14.92 -17.69
C ILE A 4 -5.95 -13.87 -18.35
N ASP A 5 -6.49 -12.69 -18.58
CA ASP A 5 -5.73 -11.53 -19.05
C ASP A 5 -5.06 -10.86 -17.84
N PHE A 6 -3.78 -11.16 -17.63
CA PHE A 6 -3.06 -10.69 -16.45
C PHE A 6 -2.72 -9.20 -16.55
N GLU A 7 -2.58 -8.65 -17.75
CA GLU A 7 -2.35 -7.22 -17.93
C GLU A 7 -3.58 -6.43 -17.48
N LYS A 8 -4.77 -6.84 -17.96
CA LYS A 8 -6.03 -6.24 -17.55
C LYS A 8 -6.28 -6.41 -16.05
N MET A 9 -5.98 -7.58 -15.49
CA MET A 9 -6.08 -7.83 -14.05
C MET A 9 -5.16 -6.89 -13.26
N LEU A 10 -3.90 -6.70 -13.71
CA LEU A 10 -2.95 -5.80 -13.08
C LEU A 10 -3.45 -4.35 -13.11
N ARG A 11 -4.00 -3.89 -14.24
CA ARG A 11 -4.60 -2.55 -14.34
C ARG A 11 -5.78 -2.37 -13.38
N TYR A 12 -6.66 -3.36 -13.24
CA TYR A 12 -7.75 -3.30 -12.25
C TYR A 12 -7.22 -3.26 -10.82
N LEU A 13 -6.17 -4.03 -10.51
CA LEU A 13 -5.54 -4.01 -9.20
C LEU A 13 -4.92 -2.64 -8.88
N MET A 14 -4.36 -1.95 -9.87
CA MET A 14 -3.84 -0.58 -9.71
C MET A 14 -4.95 0.44 -9.48
N ILE A 15 -6.08 0.33 -10.19
CA ILE A 15 -7.25 1.18 -9.94
C ILE A 15 -7.78 0.95 -8.53
N PHE A 16 -7.91 -0.31 -8.12
CA PHE A 16 -8.33 -0.66 -6.77
C PHE A 16 -7.37 -0.09 -5.70
N ALA A 17 -6.06 -0.23 -5.91
CA ALA A 17 -5.04 0.33 -5.02
C ALA A 17 -5.16 1.86 -4.89
N ILE A 18 -5.37 2.57 -6.01
CA ILE A 18 -5.62 4.03 -5.99
C ILE A 18 -6.82 4.38 -5.11
N LEU A 19 -7.95 3.67 -5.26
CA LEU A 19 -9.14 3.92 -4.44
C LEU A 19 -8.90 3.68 -2.95
N VAL A 20 -8.17 2.61 -2.61
CA VAL A 20 -7.77 2.32 -1.22
C VAL A 20 -6.90 3.46 -0.68
N PHE A 21 -5.86 3.88 -1.40
CA PHE A 21 -4.97 4.95 -0.95
C PHE A 21 -5.65 6.32 -0.87
N LEU A 22 -6.58 6.63 -1.77
CA LEU A 22 -7.40 7.85 -1.66
C LEU A 22 -8.30 7.83 -0.43
N THR A 23 -8.84 6.67 -0.08
CA THR A 23 -9.63 6.49 1.15
C THR A 23 -8.75 6.72 2.38
N LEU A 24 -7.57 6.11 2.44
CA LEU A 24 -6.63 6.29 3.54
C LEU A 24 -6.13 7.74 3.65
N LEU A 25 -5.84 8.38 2.52
CA LEU A 25 -5.49 9.80 2.46
C LEU A 25 -6.61 10.66 3.02
N SER A 26 -7.86 10.37 2.65
CA SER A 26 -9.03 11.10 3.14
C SER A 26 -9.22 10.90 4.65
N ILE A 27 -9.05 9.68 5.16
CA ILE A 27 -9.11 9.38 6.59
C ILE A 27 -8.08 10.22 7.36
N VAL A 28 -6.82 10.20 6.95
CA VAL A 28 -5.73 10.92 7.66
C VAL A 28 -5.92 12.45 7.63
N ASN A 29 -6.46 13.00 6.54
CA ASN A 29 -6.56 14.46 6.37
C ASN A 29 -7.89 15.05 6.89
N PHE A 30 -8.99 14.30 6.80
CA PHE A 30 -10.34 14.82 7.08
C PHE A 30 -11.04 14.15 8.25
N PHE A 31 -10.54 13.00 8.73
CA PHE A 31 -11.12 12.26 9.85
C PHE A 31 -10.04 11.92 10.90
N PRO A 32 -9.32 12.92 11.44
CA PRO A 32 -8.13 12.69 12.28
C PRO A 32 -8.44 11.92 13.56
N ASP A 33 -9.56 12.19 14.25
CA ASP A 33 -9.92 11.50 15.49
C ASP A 33 -10.10 9.99 15.24
N PHE A 34 -10.83 9.63 14.17
CA PHE A 34 -10.97 8.24 13.75
C PHE A 34 -9.61 7.64 13.38
N ALA A 35 -8.74 8.40 12.70
CA ALA A 35 -7.43 7.92 12.29
C ALA A 35 -6.51 7.65 13.49
N TYR A 36 -6.56 8.48 14.54
CA TYR A 36 -5.78 8.29 15.77
C TYR A 36 -6.19 7.01 16.49
N ASP A 37 -7.50 6.80 16.68
CA ASP A 37 -8.03 5.61 17.31
C ASP A 37 -7.78 4.35 16.46
N PHE A 38 -7.99 4.45 15.15
CA PHE A 38 -7.86 3.32 14.24
C PHE A 38 -6.41 2.85 14.11
N TYR A 39 -5.46 3.78 13.99
CA TYR A 39 -4.04 3.43 13.89
C TYR A 39 -3.35 3.26 15.25
N ASP A 40 -4.03 3.58 16.35
CA ASP A 40 -3.45 3.68 17.69
C ASP A 40 -2.22 4.60 17.70
N LEU A 41 -2.34 5.76 17.05
CA LEU A 41 -1.28 6.74 16.82
C LEU A 41 -1.74 8.12 17.26
N ASN A 42 -1.53 8.43 18.54
CA ASN A 42 -1.85 9.73 19.11
C ASN A 42 -0.72 10.76 18.83
N PRO A 43 -1.02 11.91 18.19
CA PRO A 43 -0.01 12.92 17.92
C PRO A 43 0.48 13.60 19.20
N GLY A 44 1.78 13.90 19.25
CA GLY A 44 2.34 14.76 20.30
C GLY A 44 1.85 16.21 20.20
N SER A 45 1.98 16.96 21.30
CA SER A 45 1.40 18.30 21.48
C SER A 45 2.05 19.43 20.67
N GLU A 46 3.26 19.22 20.15
CA GLU A 46 3.96 20.21 19.34
C GLU A 46 3.60 20.05 17.86
N HIS A 47 4.43 19.33 17.10
CA HIS A 47 4.23 19.11 15.66
C HIS A 47 3.59 17.76 15.33
N GLY A 48 3.02 17.07 16.34
CA GLY A 48 2.52 15.71 16.17
C GLY A 48 1.43 15.60 15.12
N GLN A 49 0.47 16.52 15.11
CA GLN A 49 -0.63 16.50 14.14
C GLN A 49 -0.14 16.72 12.71
N ASN A 50 0.73 17.70 12.50
CA ASN A 50 1.30 17.97 11.19
C ASN A 50 2.13 16.78 10.68
N ASN A 51 2.92 16.16 11.55
CA ASN A 51 3.72 14.99 11.20
C ASN A 51 2.84 13.79 10.86
N PHE A 52 1.79 13.54 11.66
CA PHE A 52 0.82 12.48 11.41
C PHE A 52 0.08 12.67 10.10
N ILE A 53 -0.24 13.90 9.69
CA ILE A 53 -0.83 14.15 8.38
C ILE A 53 0.21 13.94 7.28
N THR A 54 1.39 14.55 7.43
CA THR A 54 2.38 14.67 6.36
C THR A 54 2.96 13.32 5.93
N TYR A 55 3.46 12.51 6.88
CA TYR A 55 4.22 11.30 6.51
C TYR A 55 3.35 10.20 5.87
N PRO A 56 2.19 9.82 6.44
CA PRO A 56 1.26 8.90 5.79
C PRO A 56 0.72 9.47 4.47
N SER A 57 0.40 10.78 4.40
CA SER A 57 -0.10 11.38 3.15
C SER A 57 0.93 11.33 2.03
N ALA A 58 2.21 11.62 2.32
CA ALA A 58 3.28 11.50 1.34
C ALA A 58 3.41 10.05 0.83
N PHE A 59 3.30 9.08 1.73
CA PHE A 59 3.30 7.65 1.40
C PHE A 59 2.12 7.26 0.48
N TYR A 60 0.90 7.71 0.80
CA TYR A 60 -0.29 7.40 0.00
C TYR A 60 -0.23 8.08 -1.36
N LEU A 61 0.13 9.36 -1.41
CA LEU A 61 0.28 10.13 -2.65
C LEU A 61 1.36 9.54 -3.55
N PHE A 62 2.50 9.11 -2.99
CA PHE A 62 3.54 8.45 -3.76
C PHE A 62 3.02 7.14 -4.38
N SER A 63 2.32 6.32 -3.62
CA SER A 63 1.75 5.06 -4.11
C SER A 63 0.70 5.29 -5.21
N ILE A 64 -0.18 6.27 -5.03
CA ILE A 64 -1.15 6.72 -6.04
C ILE A 64 -0.44 7.17 -7.32
N TYR A 65 0.61 8.00 -7.18
CA TYR A 65 1.41 8.48 -8.29
C TYR A 65 1.99 7.31 -9.09
N ILE A 66 2.64 6.34 -8.44
CA ILE A 66 3.22 5.18 -9.13
C ILE A 66 2.15 4.35 -9.85
N CYS A 67 0.98 4.15 -9.23
CA CYS A 67 -0.15 3.47 -9.88
C CYS A 67 -0.62 4.19 -11.15
N PHE A 68 -0.76 5.52 -11.10
CA PHE A 68 -1.11 6.31 -12.29
C PHE A 68 -0.03 6.27 -13.37
N ARG A 69 1.26 6.30 -12.97
CA ARG A 69 2.37 6.15 -13.92
C ARG A 69 2.31 4.82 -14.66
N TYR A 70 2.02 3.72 -13.95
CA TYR A 70 1.78 2.43 -14.60
C TYR A 70 0.56 2.47 -15.52
N LEU A 71 -0.59 2.97 -15.05
CA LEU A 71 -1.83 3.00 -15.86
C LEU A 71 -1.71 3.83 -17.15
N GLY A 72 -0.87 4.87 -17.13
CA GLY A 72 -0.62 5.74 -18.27
C GLY A 72 0.44 5.22 -19.25
N SER A 73 1.31 4.29 -18.86
CA SER A 73 2.42 3.83 -19.71
C SER A 73 2.51 2.31 -19.91
N ASN A 74 1.78 1.52 -19.12
CA ASN A 74 1.89 0.05 -19.02
C ASN A 74 3.33 -0.46 -18.75
N ASP A 75 4.20 0.40 -18.21
CA ASP A 75 5.61 0.06 -17.98
C ASP A 75 5.79 -0.64 -16.63
N LEU A 76 6.24 -1.89 -16.67
CA LEU A 76 6.38 -2.74 -15.49
C LEU A 76 7.43 -2.25 -14.48
N LYS A 77 8.29 -1.28 -14.81
CA LYS A 77 9.22 -0.67 -13.84
C LYS A 77 8.50 0.01 -12.67
N TYR A 78 7.28 0.53 -12.93
CA TYR A 78 6.44 1.13 -11.89
C TYR A 78 5.88 0.05 -10.94
N ILE A 79 5.63 -1.15 -11.47
CA ILE A 79 5.27 -2.31 -10.65
C ILE A 79 6.46 -2.78 -9.83
N ASP A 80 7.67 -2.79 -10.38
CA ASP A 80 8.89 -3.07 -9.62
C ASP A 80 9.09 -2.08 -8.47
N THR A 81 8.78 -0.80 -8.69
CA THR A 81 8.82 0.22 -7.64
C THR A 81 7.82 -0.10 -6.52
N LEU A 82 6.57 -0.48 -6.85
CA LEU A 82 5.58 -0.89 -5.85
C LEU A 82 5.98 -2.17 -5.12
N ILE A 83 6.58 -3.14 -5.81
CA ILE A 83 7.09 -4.38 -5.20
C ILE A 83 8.15 -4.06 -4.15
N ILE A 84 9.15 -3.23 -4.49
CA ILE A 84 10.19 -2.79 -3.55
C ILE A 84 9.53 -2.12 -2.34
N PHE A 85 8.56 -1.24 -2.58
CA PHE A 85 7.86 -0.55 -1.52
C PHE A 85 7.11 -1.50 -0.57
N CYS A 86 6.37 -2.48 -1.11
CA CYS A 86 5.72 -3.52 -0.31
C CYS A 86 6.73 -4.33 0.52
N ILE A 87 7.88 -4.69 -0.06
CA ILE A 87 8.94 -5.42 0.66
C ILE A 87 9.47 -4.59 1.82
N LEU A 88 9.72 -3.29 1.62
CA LEU A 88 10.18 -2.39 2.68
C LEU A 88 9.17 -2.27 3.81
N ILE A 89 7.87 -2.19 3.49
CA ILE A 89 6.80 -2.16 4.50
C ILE A 89 6.76 -3.48 5.29
N ALA A 90 6.76 -4.62 4.61
CA ALA A 90 6.76 -5.94 5.25
C ALA A 90 8.00 -6.11 6.15
N PHE A 91 9.16 -5.62 5.70
CA PHE A 91 10.39 -5.63 6.48
C PHE A 91 10.25 -4.79 7.75
N MET A 92 9.84 -3.52 7.63
CA MET A 92 9.66 -2.64 8.79
C MET A 92 8.59 -3.15 9.74
N ARG A 93 7.51 -3.75 9.22
CA ARG A 93 6.50 -4.41 10.04
C ARG A 93 7.08 -5.57 10.84
N THR A 94 7.90 -6.39 10.21
CA THR A 94 8.57 -7.53 10.86
C THR A 94 9.53 -7.04 11.95
N VAL A 95 10.29 -5.98 11.69
CA VAL A 95 11.13 -5.33 12.72
C VAL A 95 10.28 -4.88 13.90
N GLY A 96 9.17 -4.17 13.64
CA GLY A 96 8.27 -3.70 14.69
C GLY A 96 7.68 -4.83 15.55
N ILE A 97 7.28 -5.94 14.94
CA ILE A 97 6.79 -7.12 15.66
C ILE A 97 7.89 -7.74 16.53
N ILE A 98 9.12 -7.84 16.00
CA ILE A 98 10.26 -8.38 16.75
C ILE A 98 10.60 -7.49 17.95
N THR A 99 10.59 -6.16 17.79
CA THR A 99 11.01 -5.23 18.83
C THR A 99 9.96 -4.95 19.88
N SER A 100 8.67 -4.97 19.50
CA SER A 100 7.59 -4.47 20.34
C SER A 100 6.50 -5.52 20.63
N GLY A 101 6.58 -6.69 19.99
CA GLY A 101 5.57 -7.74 20.08
C GLY A 101 4.44 -7.58 19.05
N LEU A 102 3.57 -8.59 18.98
CA LEU A 102 2.38 -8.60 18.13
C LEU A 102 1.15 -8.26 18.97
N TYR A 103 0.51 -7.13 18.67
CA TYR A 103 -0.80 -6.76 19.23
C TYR A 103 -1.87 -6.98 18.16
N ILE A 104 -2.91 -7.73 18.50
CA ILE A 104 -4.02 -8.00 17.57
C ILE A 104 -5.07 -6.91 17.77
N THR A 105 -5.11 -5.96 16.84
CA THR A 105 -6.13 -4.93 16.73
C THR A 105 -6.89 -5.06 15.39
N PRO A 106 -8.09 -4.45 15.25
CA PRO A 106 -8.78 -4.40 13.97
C PRO A 106 -7.89 -3.87 12.82
N PHE A 107 -7.04 -2.88 13.12
CA PHE A 107 -6.06 -2.39 12.16
C PHE A 107 -5.05 -3.46 11.74
N THR A 108 -4.45 -4.20 12.69
CA THR A 108 -3.47 -5.23 12.33
C THR A 108 -4.06 -6.34 11.46
N ILE A 109 -5.33 -6.72 11.70
CA ILE A 109 -6.02 -7.74 10.89
C ILE A 109 -6.19 -7.23 9.44
N LEU A 110 -6.56 -5.96 9.28
CA LEU A 110 -6.79 -5.35 7.98
C LEU A 110 -5.50 -5.01 7.24
N ALA A 111 -4.48 -4.52 7.95
CA ALA A 111 -3.25 -3.99 7.36
C ALA A 111 -2.21 -5.06 7.09
N PHE A 112 -2.05 -6.06 7.96
CA PHE A 112 -0.92 -6.99 7.83
C PHE A 112 -1.07 -7.88 6.60
N ILE A 113 -2.31 -8.26 6.26
CA ILE A 113 -2.59 -9.06 5.06
C ILE A 113 -2.04 -8.35 3.80
N PRO A 114 -2.46 -7.12 3.45
CA PRO A 114 -1.92 -6.42 2.29
C PRO A 114 -0.44 -6.04 2.45
N GLU A 115 0.06 -5.75 3.66
CA GLU A 115 1.48 -5.45 3.88
C GLU A 115 2.39 -6.64 3.53
N TYR A 116 2.01 -7.86 3.93
CA TYR A 116 2.81 -9.06 3.68
C TYR A 116 2.51 -9.72 2.32
N LEU A 117 1.27 -9.64 1.83
CA LEU A 117 0.88 -10.29 0.57
C LEU A 117 0.96 -9.38 -0.66
N GLY A 118 0.95 -8.05 -0.48
CA GLY A 118 0.96 -7.10 -1.59
C GLY A 118 2.16 -7.31 -2.52
N GLY A 119 3.37 -7.41 -1.96
CA GLY A 119 4.59 -7.68 -2.73
C GLY A 119 4.55 -9.01 -3.49
N PRO A 120 4.33 -10.15 -2.80
CA PRO A 120 4.20 -11.47 -3.45
C PRO A 120 3.14 -11.52 -4.56
N ILE A 121 1.98 -10.92 -4.35
CA ILE A 121 0.90 -10.87 -5.35
C ILE A 121 1.36 -10.08 -6.58
N LEU A 122 1.95 -8.90 -6.39
CA LEU A 122 2.45 -8.09 -7.49
C LEU A 122 3.57 -8.80 -8.27
N ILE A 123 4.50 -9.48 -7.59
CA ILE A 123 5.55 -10.30 -8.23
C ILE A 123 4.92 -11.40 -9.09
N TYR A 124 3.93 -12.11 -8.56
CA TYR A 124 3.25 -13.19 -9.28
C TYR A 124 2.56 -12.67 -10.54
N ILE A 125 1.75 -11.61 -10.41
CA ILE A 125 1.01 -11.04 -11.53
C ILE A 125 1.97 -10.50 -12.59
N LYS A 126 3.01 -9.75 -12.18
CA LYS A 126 4.04 -9.23 -13.09
C LYS A 126 4.67 -10.36 -13.93
N LYS A 127 5.10 -11.45 -13.28
CA LYS A 127 5.68 -12.61 -13.98
C LYS A 127 4.73 -13.24 -14.99
N MET A 128 3.42 -13.24 -14.70
CA MET A 128 2.43 -13.76 -15.63
C MET A 128 2.21 -12.83 -16.82
N VAL A 129 2.22 -11.50 -16.61
CA VAL A 129 2.20 -10.52 -17.70
C VAL A 129 3.42 -10.70 -18.61
N GLU A 130 4.62 -10.76 -18.04
CA GLU A 130 5.87 -10.96 -18.80
C GLU A 130 5.85 -12.27 -19.61
N ARG A 131 5.23 -13.34 -19.10
CA ARG A 131 5.07 -14.61 -19.82
C ARG A 131 4.04 -14.56 -20.95
N GLN A 132 3.04 -13.70 -20.86
CA GLN A 132 2.02 -13.54 -21.90
C GLN A 132 2.49 -12.66 -23.06
N SER A 133 3.48 -11.79 -22.80
CA SER A 133 4.06 -10.89 -23.80
C SER A 133 5.22 -11.50 -24.60
N ASN A 134 5.69 -12.69 -24.22
CA ASN A 134 6.75 -13.46 -24.91
C ASN A 134 6.13 -14.62 -25.70
#